data_AF-A0A850MTB7-F1
#
_entry.id   AF-A0A850MTB7-F1
#
_cell.length_a   1.000
_cell.length_b   1.000
_cell.length_c   1.000
_cell.angle_alpha   90.00
_cell.angle_beta   90.00
_cell.angle_gamma   90.00
#
_symmetry.space_group_name_H-M   'P 1'
#
loop_
_entity.id
_entity.type
_entity.pdbx_description
1 polymer ?
#
loop_
_entity_poly.entity_id
_entity_poly.type
_entity_poly.pdbx_seq_one_letter_code
_entity_poly.pdbx_strand_id
1 'polypeptide(L)'
;MNAIITGIFTLLGVILGIWLERHFHEKATRKRLFNALFEEIELNILITKETQKTYRNPEWTIFDLSPLYTLGYQNIRASGELAILSRDTLVLLENTYEMIYAHNRQITTILRDTGILIRERGLKERIENLEKNLTKLKRNFLKELKFLKAKNQCQAPNW
;
A
#
# COMPACT_ATOMS: atom_id res chain seq x y z
N MET A 1 27.30 -46.94 16.70
CA MET A 1 26.42 -46.11 17.57
C MET A 1 26.72 -44.61 17.41
N ASN A 2 27.97 -44.15 17.59
CA ASN A 2 28.33 -42.72 17.45
C ASN A 2 28.09 -42.12 16.05
N ALA A 3 28.31 -42.87 14.97
CA ALA A 3 28.06 -42.39 13.61
C ALA A 3 26.56 -42.17 13.31
N ILE A 4 25.69 -43.00 13.88
CA ILE A 4 24.22 -42.89 13.73
C ILE A 4 23.73 -41.66 14.49
N ILE A 5 24.22 -41.45 15.72
CA ILE A 5 23.87 -40.29 16.54
C ILE A 5 24.34 -38.99 15.87
N THR A 6 25.57 -38.96 15.35
CA THR A 6 26.10 -37.80 14.62
C THR A 6 25.27 -37.49 13.38
N GLY A 7 24.91 -38.50 12.59
CA GLY A 7 24.05 -38.33 11.41
C GLY A 7 22.66 -37.75 11.75
N ILE A 8 22.05 -38.20 12.85
CA ILE A 8 20.76 -37.66 13.33
C ILE A 8 20.91 -36.18 13.74
N PHE A 9 21.95 -35.82 14.49
CA PHE A 9 22.19 -34.43 14.87
C PHE A 9 22.48 -33.51 13.69
N THR A 10 23.23 -33.98 12.69
CA THR A 10 23.47 -33.23 11.45
C THR A 10 22.16 -33.00 10.68
N LEU A 11 21.32 -34.02 10.54
CA LEU A 11 20.02 -33.90 9.88
C LEU A 11 19.11 -32.88 10.59
N LEU A 12 19.04 -32.97 11.92
CA LEU A 12 18.27 -32.02 12.74
C LEU A 12 18.79 -30.59 12.60
N GLY A 13 20.13 -30.40 12.58
CA GLY A 13 20.75 -29.09 12.36
C GLY A 13 20.41 -28.48 11.00
N VAL A 14 20.43 -29.28 9.93
CA VAL A 14 20.05 -28.83 8.58
C VAL A 14 18.57 -28.46 8.52
N ILE A 15 17.69 -29.29 9.07
CA ILE A 15 16.24 -29.01 9.11
C ILE A 15 15.95 -27.73 9.90
N LEU A 16 16.59 -27.55 11.06
CA LEU A 16 16.47 -26.34 11.87
C LEU A 16 17.01 -25.11 11.14
N GLY A 17 18.14 -25.23 10.44
CA GLY A 17 18.72 -24.15 9.64
C GLY A 17 17.78 -23.68 8.54
N ILE A 18 17.24 -24.60 7.76
CA ILE A 18 16.26 -24.31 6.69
C ILE A 18 15.00 -23.65 7.28
N TRP A 19 14.51 -24.16 8.41
CA TRP A 19 13.33 -23.61 9.06
C TRP A 19 13.56 -22.17 9.57
N LEU A 20 14.70 -21.92 10.20
CA LEU A 20 15.09 -20.59 10.66
C LEU A 20 15.23 -19.62 9.51
N GLU A 21 15.97 -19.99 8.46
CA GLU A 21 16.20 -19.15 7.29
C GLU A 21 14.87 -18.76 6.63
N ARG A 22 13.99 -19.74 6.41
CA ARG A 22 12.64 -19.49 5.87
C ARG A 22 11.84 -18.55 6.75
N HIS A 23 11.79 -18.81 8.06
CA HIS A 23 11.01 -18.00 8.98
C HIS A 23 11.53 -16.54 9.08
N PHE A 24 12.84 -16.33 9.06
CA PHE A 24 13.41 -14.98 9.02
C PHE A 24 13.17 -14.29 7.68
N HIS A 25 13.29 -15.02 6.57
CA HIS A 25 13.05 -14.48 5.24
C HIS A 25 11.59 -14.07 5.02
N GLU A 26 10.64 -14.87 5.48
CA GLU A 26 9.20 -14.56 5.45
C GLU A 26 8.91 -13.28 6.26
N LYS A 27 9.46 -13.15 7.47
CA LYS A 27 9.32 -11.92 8.28
C LYS A 27 9.91 -10.68 7.60
N ALA A 28 11.09 -10.80 7.00
CA ALA A 28 11.75 -9.70 6.31
C ALA A 28 10.97 -9.27 5.06
N THR A 29 10.50 -10.24 4.27
CA THR A 29 9.71 -10.01 3.06
C THR A 29 8.38 -9.34 3.39
N ARG A 30 7.65 -9.85 4.38
CA ARG A 30 6.43 -9.22 4.90
C ARG A 30 6.66 -7.76 5.27
N LYS A 31 7.70 -7.49 6.07
CA LYS A 31 8.02 -6.12 6.51
C LYS A 31 8.31 -5.22 5.31
N ARG A 32 9.07 -5.69 4.33
CA ARG A 32 9.38 -4.93 3.10
C ARG A 32 8.11 -4.59 2.32
N LEU A 33 7.23 -5.58 2.11
CA LEU A 33 6.00 -5.40 1.34
C LEU A 33 5.03 -4.43 2.04
N PHE A 34 4.83 -4.57 3.34
CA PHE A 34 3.97 -3.65 4.09
C PHE A 34 4.55 -2.25 4.19
N ASN A 35 5.88 -2.09 4.27
CA ASN A 35 6.52 -0.78 4.20
C ASN A 35 6.26 -0.11 2.84
N ALA A 36 6.44 -0.84 1.74
CA ALA A 36 6.20 -0.31 0.40
C ALA A 36 4.73 0.09 0.20
N LEU A 37 3.79 -0.75 0.65
CA LEU A 37 2.36 -0.40 0.61
C LEU A 37 2.05 0.82 1.50
N PHE A 38 2.68 0.93 2.66
CA PHE A 38 2.46 2.06 3.55
C PHE A 38 2.96 3.37 2.94
N GLU A 39 4.16 3.37 2.36
CA GLU A 39 4.70 4.52 1.60
C GLU A 39 3.80 4.89 0.42
N GLU A 40 3.28 3.90 -0.31
CA GLU A 40 2.31 4.12 -1.39
C GLU A 40 1.02 4.80 -0.89
N ILE A 41 0.48 4.36 0.25
CA ILE A 41 -0.67 5.00 0.89
C ILE A 41 -0.35 6.46 1.24
N GLU A 42 0.83 6.75 1.80
CA GLU A 42 1.24 8.10 2.13
C GLU A 42 1.38 9.00 0.90
N LEU A 43 2.01 8.52 -0.17
CA LEU A 43 2.13 9.23 -1.43
C LEU A 43 0.75 9.51 -2.04
N ASN A 44 -0.15 8.53 -2.04
CA ASN A 44 -1.51 8.72 -2.56
C ASN A 44 -2.31 9.74 -1.73
N ILE A 45 -2.12 9.82 -0.40
CA ILE A 45 -2.71 10.88 0.42
C ILE A 45 -2.18 12.25 -0.02
N LEU A 46 -0.88 12.38 -0.28
CA LEU A 46 -0.30 13.65 -0.73
C LEU A 46 -0.88 14.06 -2.10
N ILE A 47 -0.94 13.14 -3.07
CA ILE A 47 -1.49 13.42 -4.41
C ILE A 47 -2.96 13.82 -4.32
N THR A 48 -3.77 13.08 -3.55
CA THR A 48 -5.20 13.40 -3.41
C THR A 48 -5.41 14.78 -2.79
N LYS A 49 -4.63 15.16 -1.78
CA LYS A 49 -4.66 16.51 -1.19
C LYS A 49 -4.25 17.61 -2.18
N GLU A 50 -3.18 17.41 -2.93
CA GLU A 50 -2.77 18.39 -3.95
C GLU A 50 -3.85 18.53 -5.03
N THR A 51 -4.42 17.42 -5.49
CA THR A 51 -5.52 17.41 -6.47
C THR A 51 -6.74 18.20 -5.95
N GLN A 52 -7.10 18.05 -4.67
CA GLN A 52 -8.18 18.84 -4.05
C GLN A 52 -7.89 20.34 -3.99
N LYS A 53 -6.64 20.74 -3.76
CA LYS A 53 -6.26 22.16 -3.76
C LYS A 53 -6.49 22.76 -5.14
N THR A 54 -6.14 22.04 -6.20
CA THR A 54 -6.35 22.48 -7.58
C THR A 54 -7.84 22.64 -7.91
N TYR A 55 -8.72 21.79 -7.36
CA TYR A 55 -10.18 21.92 -7.50
C TYR A 55 -10.78 23.21 -6.94
N ARG A 56 -10.11 23.89 -6.00
CA ARG A 56 -10.58 25.17 -5.48
C ARG A 56 -10.35 26.32 -6.45
N ASN A 57 -9.62 26.08 -7.55
CA ASN A 57 -9.34 27.08 -8.57
C ASN A 57 -10.31 26.95 -9.76
N PRO A 58 -11.04 28.02 -10.16
CA PRO A 58 -11.95 27.99 -11.31
C PRO A 58 -11.27 27.70 -12.66
N GLU A 59 -9.94 27.78 -12.75
CA GLU A 59 -9.15 27.57 -13.98
C GLU A 59 -8.49 26.18 -14.08
N TRP A 60 -9.03 25.15 -13.42
CA TRP A 60 -8.42 23.83 -13.45
C TRP A 60 -8.44 23.19 -14.85
N THR A 61 -7.31 22.62 -15.25
CA THR A 61 -7.13 21.95 -16.53
C THR A 61 -7.18 20.44 -16.38
N ILE A 62 -7.44 19.73 -17.47
CA ILE A 62 -7.45 18.26 -17.54
C ILE A 62 -6.11 17.65 -17.10
N PHE A 63 -5.01 18.38 -17.33
CA PHE A 63 -3.64 17.96 -17.01
C PHE A 63 -3.34 17.94 -15.51
N ASP A 64 -4.20 18.55 -14.69
CA ASP A 64 -4.02 18.62 -13.24
C ASP A 64 -4.44 17.32 -12.52
N LEU A 65 -4.99 16.34 -13.25
CA LEU A 65 -5.38 15.05 -12.73
C LEU A 65 -4.21 14.06 -12.74
N SER A 66 -3.66 13.82 -11.56
CA SER A 66 -2.59 12.83 -11.37
C SER A 66 -3.15 11.41 -11.11
N PRO A 67 -2.63 10.37 -11.78
CA PRO A 67 -2.92 8.99 -11.40
C PRO A 67 -2.32 8.68 -10.02
N LEU A 68 -2.93 7.72 -9.33
CA LEU A 68 -2.49 7.25 -8.02
C LEU A 68 -1.69 5.95 -8.15
N TYR A 69 -0.76 5.73 -7.24
CA TYR A 69 0.11 4.55 -7.22
C TYR A 69 -0.64 3.29 -6.77
N THR A 70 -0.26 2.13 -7.31
CA THR A 70 -0.89 0.82 -7.04
C THR A 70 0.07 -0.36 -6.94
N LEU A 71 1.37 -0.12 -7.16
CA LEU A 71 2.38 -1.17 -7.29
C LEU A 71 2.64 -1.87 -5.95
N GLY A 72 2.70 -1.10 -4.86
CA GLY A 72 2.84 -1.62 -3.51
C GLY A 72 1.70 -2.57 -3.15
N TYR A 73 0.46 -2.17 -3.46
CA TYR A 73 -0.72 -3.02 -3.25
C TYR A 73 -0.72 -4.28 -4.12
N GLN A 74 -0.37 -4.17 -5.41
CA GLN A 74 -0.29 -5.34 -6.29
C GLN A 74 0.72 -6.37 -5.78
N ASN A 75 1.90 -5.91 -5.38
CA ASN A 75 2.97 -6.79 -4.91
C ASN A 75 2.59 -7.56 -3.64
N ILE A 76 1.98 -6.88 -2.65
CA ILE A 76 1.58 -7.54 -1.40
C ILE A 76 0.32 -8.40 -1.54
N ARG A 77 -0.59 -8.04 -2.46
CA ARG A 77 -1.75 -8.88 -2.79
C ARG A 77 -1.28 -10.19 -3.42
N ALA A 78 -0.36 -10.13 -4.37
CA ALA A 78 0.19 -11.30 -5.04
C ALA A 78 0.98 -12.21 -4.09
N SER A 79 1.56 -11.68 -3.02
CA SER A 79 2.33 -12.47 -2.04
C SER A 79 1.47 -13.19 -1.00
N GLY A 80 0.18 -12.87 -0.88
CA GLY A 80 -0.72 -13.44 0.14
C GLY A 80 -0.51 -12.91 1.57
N GLU A 81 0.40 -11.95 1.77
CA GLU A 81 0.76 -11.43 3.10
C GLU A 81 -0.34 -10.56 3.74
N LEU A 82 -1.35 -10.17 2.97
CA LEU A 82 -2.50 -9.41 3.44
C LEU A 82 -3.35 -10.16 4.49
N ALA A 83 -3.22 -11.49 4.58
CA ALA A 83 -3.96 -12.32 5.53
C ALA A 83 -3.71 -11.99 7.01
N ILE A 84 -2.66 -11.24 7.34
CA ILE A 84 -2.38 -10.78 8.70
C ILE A 84 -3.26 -9.59 9.14
N LEU A 85 -3.88 -8.88 8.20
CA LEU A 85 -4.74 -7.74 8.50
C LEU A 85 -6.09 -8.20 9.04
N SER A 86 -6.73 -7.35 9.84
CA SER A 86 -8.12 -7.56 10.22
C SER A 86 -9.02 -7.51 8.99
N ARG A 87 -10.14 -8.24 9.04
CA ARG A 87 -11.12 -8.28 7.93
C ARG A 87 -11.59 -6.87 7.55
N ASP A 88 -11.86 -6.01 8.52
CA ASP A 88 -12.32 -4.64 8.27
C ASP A 88 -11.26 -3.80 7.55
N THR A 89 -9.98 -3.94 7.93
CA THR A 89 -8.87 -3.26 7.27
C THR A 89 -8.63 -3.81 5.87
N LEU A 90 -8.76 -5.12 5.68
CA LEU A 90 -8.65 -5.75 4.36
C LEU A 90 -9.75 -5.27 3.40
N VAL A 91 -11.01 -5.29 3.84
CA VAL A 91 -12.14 -4.81 3.03
C VAL A 91 -11.97 -3.33 2.69
N LEU A 92 -11.55 -2.51 3.65
CA LEU A 92 -11.25 -1.09 3.39
C LEU A 92 -10.12 -0.94 2.36
N LEU A 93 -9.07 -1.76 2.45
CA LEU A 93 -7.92 -1.72 1.55
C LEU A 93 -8.35 -2.05 0.12
N GLU A 94 -9.04 -3.18 -0.05
CA GLU A 94 -9.54 -3.64 -1.35
C GLU A 94 -10.47 -2.60 -1.99
N ASN A 95 -11.48 -2.12 -1.26
CA ASN A 95 -12.39 -1.09 -1.76
C ASN A 95 -11.66 0.19 -2.16
N THR A 96 -10.66 0.61 -1.37
CA THR A 96 -9.89 1.83 -1.67
C THR A 96 -9.08 1.66 -2.95
N TYR A 97 -8.41 0.52 -3.12
CA TYR A 97 -7.63 0.27 -4.33
C TYR A 97 -8.49 0.04 -5.57
N GLU A 98 -9.69 -0.53 -5.44
CA GLU A 98 -10.68 -0.56 -6.52
C GLU A 98 -11.09 0.86 -6.97
N MET A 99 -11.34 1.77 -6.02
CA MET A 99 -11.60 3.17 -6.35
C MET A 99 -10.41 3.84 -7.03
N ILE A 100 -9.18 3.53 -6.60
CA ILE A 100 -7.95 4.03 -7.24
C ILE A 100 -7.85 3.51 -8.69
N TYR A 101 -8.08 2.22 -8.94
CA TYR A 101 -8.05 1.67 -10.29
C TYR A 101 -9.09 2.32 -11.20
N ALA A 102 -10.31 2.52 -10.71
CA ALA A 102 -11.37 3.20 -11.45
C ALA A 102 -10.96 4.64 -11.81
N HIS A 103 -10.43 5.39 -10.83
CA HIS A 103 -9.90 6.74 -11.02
C HIS A 103 -8.77 6.79 -12.05
N ASN A 104 -7.79 5.90 -11.95
CA ASN A 104 -6.66 5.83 -12.88
C ASN A 104 -7.09 5.48 -14.31
N ARG A 105 -8.09 4.60 -14.46
CA ARG A 105 -8.67 4.25 -15.76
C ARG A 105 -9.37 5.45 -16.39
N GLN A 106 -10.12 6.22 -15.60
CA GLN A 106 -10.76 7.46 -16.06
C GLN A 106 -9.71 8.47 -16.51
N ILE A 107 -8.69 8.74 -15.69
CA ILE A 107 -7.57 9.64 -16.06
C ILE A 107 -6.91 9.19 -17.36
N THR A 108 -6.63 7.90 -17.51
CA THR A 108 -5.99 7.39 -18.74
C THR A 108 -6.87 7.60 -19.97
N THR A 109 -8.18 7.42 -19.84
CA THR A 109 -9.15 7.64 -20.93
C THR A 109 -9.19 9.11 -21.31
N ILE A 110 -9.29 9.97 -20.29
CA ILE A 110 -9.28 11.42 -20.39
C ILE A 110 -8.03 11.96 -21.10
N LEU A 111 -6.85 11.48 -20.72
CA LEU A 111 -5.58 11.91 -21.32
C LEU A 111 -5.43 11.47 -22.78
N ARG A 112 -6.13 10.40 -23.18
CA ARG A 112 -6.12 9.88 -24.56
C ARG A 112 -7.13 10.59 -25.45
N ASP A 113 -8.32 10.89 -24.93
CA ASP A 113 -9.38 11.55 -25.68
C ASP A 113 -9.33 13.07 -25.48
N THR A 114 -8.52 13.75 -26.28
CA THR A 114 -8.32 15.22 -26.26
C THR A 114 -9.58 16.06 -26.54
N GLY A 115 -10.73 15.44 -26.80
CA GLY A 115 -11.99 16.10 -27.18
C GLY A 115 -13.07 16.18 -26.08
N ILE A 116 -12.87 15.54 -24.92
CA ILE A 116 -13.91 15.47 -23.89
C ILE A 116 -13.61 16.50 -22.80
N LEU A 117 -14.35 17.62 -22.82
CA LEU A 117 -14.47 18.52 -21.67
C LEU A 117 -14.92 17.70 -20.47
N ILE A 118 -14.00 17.42 -19.55
CA ILE A 118 -14.28 16.64 -18.33
C ILE A 118 -15.11 17.51 -17.39
N ARG A 119 -16.42 17.54 -17.60
CA ARG A 119 -17.36 17.82 -16.53
C ARG A 119 -17.72 16.50 -15.87
N GLU A 120 -16.76 15.80 -15.27
CA GLU A 120 -17.09 14.64 -14.44
C GLU A 120 -17.74 15.12 -13.14
N ARG A 121 -19.07 15.10 -13.15
CA ARG A 121 -19.92 15.17 -11.96
C ARG A 121 -19.39 14.12 -10.96
N GLY A 122 -18.98 14.55 -9.77
CA GLY A 122 -18.53 13.63 -8.71
C GLY A 122 -17.03 13.40 -8.58
N LEU A 123 -16.17 14.03 -9.41
CA LEU A 123 -14.71 13.91 -9.26
C LEU A 123 -14.22 14.40 -7.90
N LYS A 124 -14.73 15.55 -7.45
CA LYS A 124 -14.46 16.11 -6.13
C LYS A 124 -14.79 15.10 -5.01
N GLU A 125 -16.00 14.55 -5.04
CA GLU A 125 -16.46 13.57 -4.06
C GLU A 125 -15.60 12.29 -4.10
N ARG A 126 -15.21 11.83 -5.29
CA ARG A 126 -14.30 10.68 -5.47
C ARG A 126 -12.96 10.92 -4.79
N ILE A 127 -12.33 12.08 -5.02
CA ILE A 127 -11.03 12.43 -4.41
C ILE A 127 -11.15 12.60 -2.89
N GLU A 128 -12.22 13.23 -2.40
CA GLU A 128 -12.49 13.38 -0.96
C GLU A 128 -12.66 12.00 -0.28
N ASN A 129 -13.41 11.10 -0.91
CA ASN A 129 -13.59 9.73 -0.41
C ASN A 129 -12.28 8.93 -0.44
N LEU A 130 -11.45 9.08 -1.49
CA LEU A 130 -10.13 8.46 -1.58
C LEU A 130 -9.21 8.94 -0.45
N GLU A 131 -9.11 10.26 -0.22
CA GLU A 131 -8.28 10.80 0.87
C GLU A 131 -8.75 10.27 2.23
N LYS A 132 -10.06 10.28 2.48
CA LYS A 132 -10.66 9.78 3.72
C LYS A 132 -10.33 8.31 3.95
N ASN A 133 -10.50 7.47 2.93
CA ASN A 133 -10.24 6.04 3.03
C ASN A 133 -8.74 5.75 3.21
N LEU A 134 -7.87 6.40 2.44
CA LEU A 134 -6.42 6.28 2.58
C LEU A 134 -5.93 6.73 3.96
N THR A 135 -6.47 7.83 4.49
CA THR A 135 -6.16 8.32 5.84
C THR A 135 -6.60 7.32 6.90
N LYS A 136 -7.78 6.71 6.74
CA LYS A 136 -8.26 5.65 7.63
C LYS A 136 -7.38 4.40 7.54
N LEU A 137 -6.97 3.98 6.34
CA LEU A 137 -6.04 2.88 6.12
C LEU A 137 -4.69 3.11 6.79
N LYS A 138 -4.11 4.30 6.63
CA LYS A 138 -2.86 4.69 7.29
C LYS A 138 -2.93 4.48 8.80
N ARG A 139 -4.03 4.92 9.44
CA ARG A 139 -4.25 4.74 10.89
C ARG A 139 -4.39 3.27 11.27
N ASN A 140 -5.17 2.50 10.51
CA ASN A 140 -5.35 1.07 10.75
C ASN A 140 -4.02 0.31 10.63
N PHE A 141 -3.22 0.61 9.61
CA PHE A 141 -1.91 -0.01 9.39
C PHE A 141 -0.97 0.25 10.58
N LEU A 142 -0.91 1.49 11.09
CA LEU A 142 -0.11 1.79 12.28
C LEU A 142 -0.63 1.08 13.54
N LYS A 143 -1.94 0.82 13.64
CA LYS A 143 -2.53 0.08 14.76
C LYS A 143 -2.19 -1.41 14.71
N GLU A 144 -2.35 -2.04 13.55
CA GLU A 144 -2.23 -3.48 13.37
C GLU A 144 -0.77 -3.93 13.15
N LEU A 145 0.04 -3.11 12.46
CA LEU A 145 1.41 -3.44 12.07
C LEU A 145 2.42 -2.66 12.91
N LYS A 146 2.70 -3.16 14.12
CA LYS A 146 3.60 -2.49 15.09
C LYS A 146 4.97 -2.12 14.52
N PHE A 147 5.51 -2.88 13.57
CA PHE A 147 6.80 -2.62 12.95
C PHE A 147 6.82 -1.35 12.08
N LEU A 148 5.66 -0.84 11.65
CA LEU A 148 5.55 0.43 10.92
C LEU A 148 5.71 1.64 11.85
N LYS A 149 5.25 1.54 13.11
CA LYS A 149 5.40 2.61 14.11
C LYS A 149 6.86 2.92 14.43
N ALA A 150 7.69 1.88 14.55
CA ALA A 150 9.11 2.03 14.85
C ALA A 150 9.86 2.81 13.74
N LYS A 151 9.42 2.72 12.48
CA LYS A 151 10.01 3.47 11.37
C LYS A 151 9.60 4.95 11.40
N ASN A 152 8.34 5.25 11.68
CA ASN A 152 7.83 6.63 11.71
C ASN A 152 8.31 7.45 12.92
N GLN A 153 8.71 6.80 14.03
CA GLN A 153 9.34 7.48 15.17
C GLN A 153 10.78 7.93 14.86
N CYS A 154 11.48 7.25 13.94
CA CYS A 154 12.83 7.63 13.51
C CYS A 154 12.85 8.65 12.37
N GLN A 155 11.70 9.00 11.80
CA GLN A 155 11.56 9.96 10.70
C GLN A 155 10.90 11.28 11.12
N ALA A 156 10.66 11.51 12.42
CA ALA A 156 10.25 12.82 12.91
C ALA A 156 11.34 13.85 12.56
N PRO A 157 11.09 14.82 11.67
CA PRO A 157 12.05 15.86 11.39
C PRO A 157 12.11 16.78 12.62
N ASN A 158 13.29 16.96 13.21
CA ASN A 158 13.58 18.09 14.09
C ASN A 158 13.71 19.34 13.22
N TRP A 159 12.60 19.97 12.86
CA TRP A 159 12.57 21.27 12.19
C TRP A 159 11.39 22.06 12.77
#